data_AF-A0A5B0WXM4-F1
#
_entry.id   AF-A0A5B0WXM4-F1
#
_cell.length_a   1.000
_cell.length_b   1.000
_cell.length_c   1.000
_cell.angle_alpha   90.00
_cell.angle_beta   90.00
_cell.angle_gamma   90.00
#
_symmetry.space_group_name_H-M   'P 1'
#
loop_
_entity.id
_entity.type
_entity.pdbx_description
1 polymer ?
#
loop_
_entity_poly.entity_id
_entity_poly.type
_entity_poly.pdbx_seq_one_letter_code
_entity_poly.pdbx_strand_id
1 'polypeptide(L)'
;MEFTPEQQAHIDQMLADTKTTWETEVLTPLTTERDELLAFKPVTKSDAEKALEQREADLFKKEVGIELKANKLDDFAEFLNVSNADELKVKVTQLTKILEARKLNNGYVPDNHKQTTAYDQAAAKNDVNGMIGAKLAKLFN
;
A
#
# COMPACT_ATOMS: atom_id res chain seq x y z
N MET A 1 -73.34 -9.36 -31.77
CA MET A 1 -72.83 -9.63 -33.13
C MET A 1 -71.85 -10.77 -32.98
N GLU A 2 -72.16 -11.92 -33.56
CA GLU A 2 -71.23 -13.03 -33.66
C GLU A 2 -70.42 -12.85 -34.94
N PHE A 3 -69.11 -13.07 -34.87
CA PHE A 3 -68.25 -13.04 -36.04
C PHE A 3 -68.63 -14.19 -36.99
N THR A 4 -68.53 -13.95 -38.30
CA THR A 4 -68.65 -15.08 -39.25
C THR A 4 -67.50 -16.06 -39.03
N PRO A 5 -67.64 -17.34 -39.43
CA PRO A 5 -66.56 -18.31 -39.34
C PRO A 5 -65.26 -17.84 -40.00
N GLU A 6 -65.32 -17.11 -41.12
CA GLU A 6 -64.12 -16.55 -41.75
C GLU A 6 -63.50 -15.41 -40.95
N GLN A 7 -64.32 -14.55 -40.34
CA GLN A 7 -63.84 -13.47 -39.46
C GLN A 7 -63.17 -14.03 -38.20
N GLN A 8 -63.73 -15.08 -37.61
CA GLN A 8 -63.14 -15.75 -36.46
C GLN A 8 -61.79 -16.39 -36.81
N ALA A 9 -61.71 -17.09 -37.95
CA ALA A 9 -60.45 -17.68 -38.41
C ALA A 9 -59.37 -16.62 -38.68
N HIS A 10 -59.74 -15.45 -39.21
CA HIS A 10 -58.80 -14.35 -39.42
C HIS A 10 -58.32 -13.73 -38.10
N ILE A 11 -59.22 -13.56 -37.12
CA ILE A 11 -58.86 -13.09 -35.78
C ILE A 11 -57.92 -14.08 -35.09
N ASP A 12 -58.21 -15.38 -35.16
CA ASP A 12 -57.38 -16.42 -34.56
C ASP A 12 -55.99 -16.45 -35.20
N GLN A 13 -55.89 -16.28 -36.52
CA GLN A 13 -54.61 -16.16 -37.22
C GLN A 13 -53.83 -14.92 -36.78
N MET A 14 -54.46 -13.76 -36.70
CA MET A 14 -53.79 -12.53 -36.23
C MET A 14 -53.28 -12.67 -34.79
N LEU A 15 -54.03 -13.33 -33.92
CA LEU A 15 -53.63 -13.62 -32.55
C LEU A 15 -52.42 -14.57 -32.51
N ALA A 16 -52.45 -15.63 -33.33
CA ALA A 16 -51.34 -16.57 -33.43
C ALA A 16 -50.06 -15.90 -33.97
N ASP A 17 -50.18 -15.08 -35.01
CA ASP A 17 -49.06 -14.35 -35.60
C ASP A 17 -48.50 -13.34 -34.61
N THR A 18 -49.36 -12.53 -33.97
CA THR A 18 -48.94 -11.53 -32.97
C THR A 18 -48.25 -12.19 -31.78
N LYS A 19 -48.77 -13.33 -31.31
CA LYS A 19 -48.16 -14.10 -30.23
C LYS A 19 -46.78 -14.61 -30.64
N THR A 20 -46.67 -15.16 -31.84
CA THR A 20 -45.39 -15.66 -32.38
C THR A 20 -44.37 -14.51 -32.47
N THR A 21 -44.75 -13.38 -33.06
CA THR A 21 -43.89 -12.19 -33.14
C THR A 21 -43.44 -11.72 -31.76
N TRP A 22 -44.33 -11.64 -30.77
CA TRP A 22 -43.96 -11.22 -29.43
C TRP A 22 -42.99 -12.21 -28.74
N GLU A 23 -43.23 -13.51 -28.88
CA GLU A 23 -42.35 -14.55 -28.32
C GLU A 23 -40.95 -14.50 -28.96
N THR A 24 -40.86 -14.28 -30.28
CA THR A 24 -39.58 -14.31 -31.01
C THR A 24 -38.81 -12.98 -30.96
N GLU A 25 -39.50 -11.85 -31.10
CA GLU A 25 -38.86 -10.53 -31.23
C GLU A 25 -38.70 -9.82 -29.88
N VAL A 26 -39.48 -10.19 -28.86
CA VAL A 26 -39.46 -9.51 -27.56
C VAL A 26 -39.04 -10.45 -26.44
N LEU A 27 -39.77 -11.55 -26.23
CA LEU A 27 -39.50 -12.42 -25.07
C LEU A 27 -38.13 -13.10 -25.18
N THR A 28 -37.82 -13.70 -26.33
CA THR A 28 -36.57 -14.46 -26.53
C THR A 28 -35.31 -13.59 -26.41
N PRO A 29 -35.24 -12.39 -27.01
CA PRO A 29 -34.09 -11.51 -26.82
C PRO A 29 -33.95 -11.04 -25.38
N LEU A 30 -35.06 -10.68 -24.71
CA LEU A 30 -35.02 -10.25 -23.31
C LEU A 30 -34.57 -11.35 -22.36
N THR A 31 -35.02 -12.60 -22.56
CA THR A 31 -34.57 -13.71 -21.73
C THR A 31 -33.10 -14.01 -21.96
N THR A 32 -32.63 -13.94 -23.21
CA THR A 32 -31.22 -14.10 -23.58
C THR A 32 -30.34 -13.04 -22.92
N GLU A 33 -30.68 -11.76 -23.08
CA GLU A 33 -29.93 -10.64 -22.47
C GLU A 33 -29.90 -10.77 -20.94
N ARG A 34 -31.03 -11.13 -20.33
CA ARG A 34 -31.10 -11.39 -18.89
C ARG A 34 -30.15 -12.52 -18.46
N ASP A 35 -30.11 -13.62 -19.21
CA ASP A 35 -29.24 -14.77 -18.90
C ASP A 35 -27.75 -14.43 -19.09
N GLU A 36 -27.41 -13.65 -20.11
CA GLU A 36 -26.06 -13.09 -20.29
C GLU A 36 -25.66 -12.19 -19.11
N LEU A 37 -26.56 -11.31 -18.67
CA LEU A 37 -26.31 -10.40 -17.55
C LEU A 37 -26.17 -11.12 -16.21
N LEU A 38 -26.88 -12.25 -16.01
CA LEU A 38 -26.75 -13.06 -14.81
C LEU A 38 -25.34 -13.65 -14.64
N ALA A 39 -24.59 -13.86 -15.72
CA ALA A 39 -23.19 -14.32 -15.66
C ALA A 39 -22.26 -13.28 -15.02
N PHE A 40 -22.61 -11.99 -15.07
CA PHE A 40 -21.85 -10.90 -14.46
C PHE A 40 -22.27 -10.59 -13.03
N LYS A 41 -23.26 -11.32 -12.48
CA LYS A 41 -23.66 -11.13 -11.09
C LYS A 41 -22.46 -11.43 -10.20
N PRO A 42 -22.09 -10.52 -9.27
CA PRO A 42 -21.03 -10.78 -8.31
C PRO A 42 -21.32 -12.10 -7.60
N VAL A 43 -20.35 -13.03 -7.65
CA VAL A 43 -20.46 -14.28 -6.91
C VAL A 43 -20.53 -13.91 -5.44
N THR A 44 -21.69 -14.16 -4.82
CA THR A 44 -21.83 -14.02 -3.37
C THR A 44 -20.94 -15.07 -2.73
N LYS A 45 -19.79 -14.62 -2.22
CA LYS A 45 -18.92 -15.46 -1.38
C LYS A 45 -19.77 -16.08 -0.27
N SER A 46 -19.64 -17.39 -0.13
CA SER A 46 -20.19 -18.12 1.00
C SER A 46 -19.66 -17.57 2.33
N ASP A 47 -20.36 -17.84 3.43
CA ASP A 47 -19.89 -17.43 4.76
C ASP A 47 -18.53 -18.06 5.10
N ALA A 48 -18.25 -19.25 4.58
CA ALA A 48 -16.96 -19.93 4.72
C ALA A 48 -15.83 -19.16 4.00
N GLU A 49 -16.07 -18.69 2.77
CA GLU A 49 -15.08 -17.92 2.00
C GLU A 49 -14.81 -16.55 2.63
N LYS A 50 -15.85 -15.87 3.13
CA LYS A 50 -15.68 -14.62 3.87
C LYS A 50 -14.87 -14.81 5.16
N ALA A 51 -15.13 -15.91 5.88
CA ALA A 51 -14.39 -16.24 7.11
C ALA A 51 -12.92 -16.56 6.82
N LEU A 52 -12.63 -17.22 5.70
CA LEU A 52 -11.26 -17.48 5.24
C LEU A 52 -10.53 -16.18 4.88
N GLU A 53 -11.15 -15.31 4.07
CA GLU A 53 -10.57 -14.02 3.68
C GLU A 53 -10.28 -13.13 4.90
N GLN A 54 -11.19 -13.11 5.87
CA GLN A 54 -10.97 -12.38 7.13
C GLN A 54 -9.80 -12.96 7.92
N ARG A 55 -9.70 -14.30 8.01
CA ARG A 55 -8.56 -14.96 8.67
C ARG A 55 -7.24 -14.66 7.99
N GLU A 56 -7.19 -14.69 6.67
CA GLU A 56 -5.99 -14.36 5.88
C GLU A 56 -5.57 -12.91 6.10
N ALA A 57 -6.53 -11.98 6.07
CA ALA A 57 -6.25 -10.57 6.36
C ALA A 57 -5.73 -10.35 7.80
N ASP A 58 -6.29 -11.06 8.78
CA ASP A 58 -5.85 -10.97 10.18
C ASP A 58 -4.47 -11.60 10.40
N LEU A 59 -4.17 -12.71 9.72
CA LEU A 59 -2.85 -13.34 9.74
C LEU A 59 -1.81 -12.41 9.11
N PHE A 60 -2.11 -11.84 7.95
CA PHE A 60 -1.20 -10.94 7.27
C PHE A 60 -0.90 -9.68 8.11
N LYS A 61 -1.92 -9.09 8.76
CA LYS A 61 -1.70 -7.98 9.70
C LYS A 61 -0.75 -8.34 10.85
N LYS A 62 -0.86 -9.57 11.38
CA LYS A 62 0.06 -10.06 12.42
C LYS A 62 1.47 -10.25 11.88
N GLU A 63 1.61 -10.81 10.67
CA GLU A 63 2.90 -10.97 10.00
C GLU A 63 3.60 -9.63 9.80
N VAL A 64 2.88 -8.61 9.30
CA VAL A 64 3.39 -7.23 9.17
C VAL A 64 3.89 -6.70 10.52
N GLY A 65 3.09 -6.86 11.58
CA GLY A 65 3.46 -6.40 12.92
C GLY A 65 4.69 -7.13 13.49
N ILE A 66 4.84 -8.42 13.22
CA ILE A 66 6.01 -9.21 13.66
C ILE A 66 7.26 -8.77 12.90
N GLU A 67 7.18 -8.63 11.58
CA GLU A 67 8.31 -8.25 10.73
C GLU A 67 8.82 -6.84 11.08
N LEU A 68 7.91 -5.89 11.28
CA LEU A 68 8.27 -4.53 11.70
C LEU A 68 8.96 -4.53 13.06
N LYS A 69 8.45 -5.28 14.05
CA LYS A 69 9.10 -5.42 15.37
C LYS A 69 10.48 -6.06 15.26
N ALA A 70 10.63 -7.10 14.44
CA ALA A 70 11.92 -7.77 14.23
C ALA A 70 12.99 -6.80 13.69
N ASN A 71 12.58 -5.82 12.88
CA ASN A 71 13.45 -4.81 12.31
C ASN A 71 13.50 -3.48 13.10
N LYS A 72 12.86 -3.41 14.29
CA LYS A 72 12.75 -2.17 15.11
C LYS A 72 12.10 -1.01 14.36
N LEU A 73 11.08 -1.33 13.56
CA LEU A 73 10.28 -0.40 12.76
C LEU A 73 8.83 -0.32 13.24
N ASP A 74 8.55 -0.76 14.46
CA ASP A 74 7.20 -0.79 15.05
C ASP A 74 6.54 0.59 15.12
N ASP A 75 7.34 1.65 15.34
CA ASP A 75 6.88 3.04 15.29
C ASP A 75 6.28 3.45 13.92
N PHE A 76 6.59 2.70 12.86
CA PHE A 76 6.14 2.99 11.49
C PHE A 76 4.92 2.16 11.08
N ALA A 77 4.38 1.32 11.96
CA ALA A 77 3.30 0.39 11.62
C ALA A 77 2.05 1.10 11.07
N GLU A 78 1.67 2.25 11.63
CA GLU A 78 0.50 3.02 11.19
C GLU A 78 0.68 3.65 9.79
N PHE A 79 1.93 3.79 9.33
CA PHE A 79 2.26 4.41 8.04
C PHE A 79 2.55 3.39 6.94
N LEU A 80 2.68 2.11 7.30
CA LEU A 80 3.05 1.06 6.37
C LEU A 80 1.80 0.39 5.77
N ASN A 81 1.36 0.89 4.62
CA ASN A 81 0.34 0.22 3.82
C ASN A 81 1.02 -0.76 2.85
N VAL A 82 0.78 -2.07 3.05
CA VAL A 82 1.33 -3.13 2.21
C VAL A 82 0.24 -4.13 1.87
N SER A 83 0.24 -4.62 0.64
CA SER A 83 -0.79 -5.54 0.16
C SER A 83 -0.32 -7.00 0.14
N ASN A 84 0.99 -7.25 0.26
CA ASN A 84 1.58 -8.58 0.24
C ASN A 84 2.96 -8.61 0.92
N ALA A 85 3.49 -9.82 1.12
CA ALA A 85 4.76 -10.06 1.80
C ALA A 85 5.98 -9.52 1.04
N ASP A 86 5.97 -9.52 -0.29
CA ASP A 86 7.08 -9.01 -1.09
C ASP A 86 7.20 -7.50 -0.95
N GLU A 87 6.07 -6.79 -0.99
CA GLU A 87 6.01 -5.36 -0.76
C GLU A 87 6.49 -5.01 0.66
N LEU A 88 6.04 -5.77 1.67
CA LEU A 88 6.52 -5.63 3.05
C LEU A 88 8.04 -5.72 3.13
N LYS A 89 8.65 -6.74 2.53
CA LYS A 89 10.10 -6.95 2.55
C LYS A 89 10.86 -5.81 1.87
N VAL A 90 10.36 -5.32 0.73
CA VAL A 90 10.95 -4.17 0.03
C VAL A 90 10.88 -2.91 0.89
N LYS A 91 9.72 -2.61 1.48
CA LYS A 91 9.52 -1.43 2.31
C LYS A 91 10.39 -1.46 3.57
N VAL A 92 10.45 -2.60 4.25
CA VAL A 92 11.31 -2.82 5.42
C VAL A 92 12.77 -2.57 5.05
N THR A 93 13.25 -3.15 3.93
CA THR A 93 14.63 -2.95 3.46
C THR A 93 14.93 -1.48 3.18
N GLN A 94 14.01 -0.75 2.56
CA GLN A 94 14.17 0.68 2.26
C GLN A 94 14.20 1.53 3.54
N LEU A 95 13.27 1.29 4.47
CA LEU A 95 13.22 1.98 5.76
C LEU A 95 14.50 1.77 6.57
N THR A 96 14.98 0.53 6.67
CA THR A 96 16.23 0.21 7.37
C THR A 96 17.41 0.96 6.76
N LYS A 97 17.55 0.97 5.43
CA LYS A 97 18.61 1.72 4.73
C LYS A 97 18.55 3.23 5.01
N ILE A 98 17.35 3.81 5.01
CA ILE A 98 17.16 5.24 5.32
C ILE A 98 17.61 5.55 6.75
N LEU A 99 17.23 4.70 7.71
CA LEU A 99 17.60 4.87 9.11
C LEU A 99 19.11 4.74 9.31
N GLU A 100 19.75 3.77 8.65
CA GLU A 100 21.22 3.61 8.67
C GLU A 100 21.94 4.83 8.08
N ALA A 101 21.49 5.33 6.93
CA ALA A 101 22.06 6.51 6.30
C ALA A 101 21.92 7.77 7.19
N ARG A 102 20.76 7.95 7.85
CA ARG A 102 20.57 9.05 8.80
C ARG A 102 21.44 8.93 10.04
N LYS A 103 21.62 7.71 10.58
CA LYS A 103 22.54 7.47 11.69
C LYS A 103 23.98 7.83 11.32
N LEU A 104 24.42 7.46 10.13
CA LEU A 104 25.76 7.82 9.63
C LEU A 104 25.93 9.35 9.53
N ASN A 105 24.96 10.03 8.93
CA ASN A 105 25.01 11.49 8.74
C ASN A 105 24.96 12.27 10.07
N ASN A 106 24.21 11.79 11.06
CA ASN A 106 24.14 12.42 12.39
C ASN A 106 25.26 11.98 13.34
N GLY A 107 25.90 10.84 13.07
CA GLY A 107 26.98 10.28 13.89
C GLY A 107 28.38 10.70 13.45
N TYR A 108 28.52 11.32 12.27
CA TYR A 108 29.80 11.86 11.82
C TYR A 108 30.16 13.12 12.63
N VAL A 109 30.89 12.91 13.72
CA VAL A 109 31.69 13.95 14.37
C VAL A 109 33.01 14.03 13.60
N PRO A 110 33.39 15.17 13.01
CA PRO A 110 34.66 15.27 12.30
C PRO A 110 35.81 14.93 13.24
N ASP A 111 36.62 13.94 12.87
CA ASP A 111 37.80 13.48 13.63
C ASP A 111 38.93 14.53 13.68
N ASN A 112 38.65 15.74 13.18
CA ASN A 112 39.61 16.82 13.00
C ASN A 112 39.16 18.12 13.70
N HIS A 113 38.48 18.01 14.84
CA HIS A 113 38.58 19.06 15.84
C HIS A 113 40.03 19.05 16.34
N LYS A 114 40.93 19.77 15.63
CA LYS A 114 42.23 20.13 16.21
C LYS A 114 41.92 20.73 17.57
N GLN A 115 42.24 19.99 18.64
CA GLN A 115 42.20 20.51 20.00
C GLN A 115 43.07 21.76 19.99
N THR A 116 42.45 22.94 20.13
CA THR A 116 43.16 24.21 20.12
C THR A 116 44.17 24.16 21.26
N THR A 117 45.46 24.05 20.92
CA THR A 117 46.50 23.90 21.94
C THR A 117 46.60 25.17 22.77
N ALA A 118 47.15 25.09 23.98
CA ALA A 118 47.40 26.29 24.80
C ALA A 118 48.21 27.35 24.04
N TYR A 119 49.11 26.91 23.14
CA TYR A 119 49.84 27.80 22.25
C TYR A 119 48.94 28.46 21.20
N ASP A 120 48.06 27.70 20.54
CA ASP A 120 47.13 28.23 19.53
C ASP A 120 46.16 29.26 20.13
N GLN A 121 45.71 29.03 21.38
CA GLN A 121 44.85 29.97 22.10
C GLN A 121 45.58 31.27 22.47
N ALA A 122 46.86 31.18 22.88
CA ALA A 122 47.68 32.35 23.19
C ALA A 122 48.07 33.14 21.93
N ALA A 123 48.38 32.43 20.83
CA ALA A 123 48.70 33.02 19.53
C ALA A 123 47.50 33.80 18.96
N ALA A 124 46.29 33.25 19.05
CA ALA A 124 45.07 33.94 18.62
C ALA A 124 44.80 35.25 19.39
N LYS A 125 45.28 35.35 20.63
CA LYS A 125 45.14 36.53 21.50
C LYS A 125 46.35 37.47 21.48
N ASN A 126 47.35 37.18 20.65
CA ASN A 126 48.67 37.87 20.64
C ASN A 126 49.36 37.89 22.02
N ASP A 127 49.11 36.89 22.87
CA ASP A 127 49.74 36.76 24.18
C ASP A 127 51.09 36.08 24.07
N VAL A 128 52.14 36.89 23.92
CA VAL A 128 53.53 36.43 23.78
C VAL A 128 53.99 35.64 25.01
N ASN A 129 53.57 36.04 26.21
CA ASN A 129 53.94 35.35 27.45
C ASN A 129 53.27 33.98 27.54
N GLY A 130 51.98 33.90 27.18
CA GLY A 130 51.24 32.64 27.08
C GLY A 130 51.82 31.69 26.02
N MET A 131 52.28 32.23 24.89
CA MET A 131 52.95 31.45 23.83
C MET A 131 54.27 30.84 24.30
N ILE A 132 55.10 31.61 25.00
CA ILE A 132 56.38 31.12 25.56
C ILE A 132 56.12 30.09 26.66
N GLY A 133 55.19 30.38 27.58
CA GLY A 133 54.79 29.46 28.65
C GLY A 133 54.31 28.12 28.11
N ALA A 134 53.47 28.12 27.08
CA ALA A 134 52.99 26.90 26.44
C ALA A 134 54.11 26.09 25.76
N LYS A 135 55.13 26.74 25.17
CA LYS A 135 56.29 26.04 24.60
C LYS A 135 57.19 25.43 25.67
N LEU A 136 57.46 26.16 26.76
CA LEU A 136 58.29 25.67 27.86
C LEU A 136 57.61 24.53 28.61
N ALA A 137 56.31 24.65 28.90
CA ALA A 137 55.54 23.58 29.52
C ALA A 137 55.56 22.28 28.70
N LYS A 138 55.67 22.37 27.37
CA LYS A 138 55.80 21.21 26.48
C LYS A 138 57.22 20.60 26.46
N LEU A 139 58.24 21.35 26.87
CA LEU A 139 59.63 20.89 26.90
C LEU A 139 60.02 20.23 28.23
N PHE A 140 59.26 20.51 29.30
CA PHE A 140 59.57 20.06 30.66
C PHE A 140 58.48 19.16 31.28
N ASN A 141 57.49 18.75 30.50
CA ASN A 141 56.60 17.61 30.76
C ASN A 141 57.03 16.44 29.88
#